data_AF-A0A7N2R9R6-F1
#
_entry.id   AF-A0A7N2R9R6-F1
#
_cell.length_a   1.000
_cell.length_b   1.000
_cell.length_c   1.000
_cell.angle_alpha   90.00
_cell.angle_beta   90.00
_cell.angle_gamma   90.00
#
_symmetry.space_group_name_H-M   'P 1'
#
loop_
_entity.id
_entity.type
_entity.pdbx_description
1 polymer ?
#
loop_
_entity_poly.entity_id
_entity_poly.type
_entity_poly.pdbx_seq_one_letter_code
_entity_poly.pdbx_strand_id
1 'polypeptide(L)'
;MESSSEGGYVKGLVSYMVMDDLEVKPVSIVSSTITLLNRFNVKEIGALEEKVVDLGMDEGVKLLKASMQSKTVLTDVFLPKMGVGTYCSE
;
A
#
# COMPACT_ATOMS: atom_id res chain seq x y z
N MET A 1 -3.29 -33.72 -21.70
CA MET A 1 -3.55 -32.29 -21.41
C MET A 1 -3.66 -32.15 -19.90
N GLU A 2 -2.99 -31.12 -19.35
CA GLU A 2 -3.21 -30.45 -18.04
C GLU A 2 -1.85 -29.88 -17.60
N SER A 3 -1.51 -28.67 -18.04
CA SER A 3 -0.46 -27.86 -17.44
C SER A 3 -1.12 -26.80 -16.58
N SER A 4 -1.57 -27.19 -15.40
CA SER A 4 -2.06 -26.23 -14.40
C SER A 4 -0.85 -25.64 -13.68
N SER A 5 -0.11 -24.77 -14.38
CA SER A 5 0.93 -23.97 -13.76
C SER A 5 0.27 -22.91 -12.89
N GLU A 6 0.16 -23.19 -11.59
CA GLU A 6 -0.13 -22.21 -10.56
C GLU A 6 1.06 -21.22 -10.48
N GLY A 7 1.14 -20.31 -11.45
CA GLY A 7 2.32 -19.48 -11.74
C GLY A 7 2.27 -18.08 -11.15
N GLY A 8 1.62 -17.90 -10.00
CA GLY A 8 1.42 -16.60 -9.36
C GLY A 8 1.94 -16.56 -7.91
N TYR A 9 2.33 -15.38 -7.43
CA TYR A 9 2.79 -15.18 -6.05
C TYR A 9 1.64 -15.29 -5.03
N VAL A 10 0.40 -15.03 -5.46
CA VAL A 10 -0.79 -15.00 -4.61
C VAL A 10 -1.63 -16.27 -4.78
N LYS A 11 -2.15 -16.78 -3.66
CA LYS A 11 -3.07 -17.93 -3.63
C LYS A 11 -4.51 -17.43 -3.66
N GLY A 12 -5.37 -18.15 -4.36
CA GLY A 12 -6.81 -17.88 -4.34
C GLY A 12 -7.39 -17.99 -2.92
N LEU A 13 -8.44 -17.21 -2.64
CA LEU A 13 -9.19 -17.19 -1.37
C LEU A 13 -8.45 -16.62 -0.16
N VAL A 14 -7.25 -16.05 -0.36
CA VAL A 14 -6.49 -15.36 0.67
C VAL A 14 -6.52 -13.86 0.38
N SER A 15 -6.88 -13.07 1.39
CA SER A 15 -6.69 -11.61 1.34
C SER A 15 -5.24 -11.28 1.62
N TYR A 16 -4.68 -10.33 0.87
CA TYR A 16 -3.31 -9.88 1.02
C TYR A 16 -3.25 -8.40 1.36
N MET A 17 -2.21 -8.03 2.11
CA MET A 17 -1.85 -6.67 2.42
C MET A 17 -0.53 -6.37 1.73
N VAL A 18 -0.49 -5.22 1.06
CA VAL A 18 0.73 -4.68 0.46
C VAL A 18 1.17 -3.51 1.34
N MET A 19 2.38 -3.59 1.86
CA MET A 19 2.97 -2.53 2.68
C MET A 19 3.58 -1.42 1.81
N ASP A 20 3.95 -0.31 2.44
CA ASP A 20 4.45 0.88 1.75
C ASP A 20 5.71 0.62 0.90
N ASP A 21 6.52 -0.36 1.29
CA ASP A 21 7.70 -0.85 0.57
C ASP A 21 7.38 -1.97 -0.46
N LEU A 22 6.09 -2.19 -0.75
CA LEU A 22 5.54 -3.26 -1.58
C LEU A 22 5.72 -4.68 -1.02
N GLU A 23 6.05 -4.84 0.26
CA GLU A 23 6.05 -6.16 0.89
C GLU A 23 4.62 -6.72 0.93
N VAL A 24 4.43 -7.92 0.39
CA VAL A 24 3.13 -8.59 0.32
C VAL A 24 3.01 -9.64 1.42
N LYS A 25 1.97 -9.53 2.25
CA LYS A 25 1.69 -10.46 3.36
C LYS A 25 0.24 -10.92 3.35
N PRO A 26 -0.05 -12.20 3.65
CA PRO A 26 -1.41 -12.66 3.89
C PRO A 26 -2.04 -11.90 5.07
N VAL A 27 -3.28 -11.46 4.90
CA VAL A 27 -4.08 -10.85 5.95
C VAL A 27 -4.77 -11.96 6.75
N SER A 28 -4.29 -12.21 7.96
CA SER A 28 -5.17 -12.67 9.04
C SER A 28 -6.07 -11.51 9.44
N ILE A 29 -7.38 -11.62 9.19
CA ILE A 29 -8.39 -10.54 9.30
C ILE A 29 -8.29 -9.74 10.60
N VAL A 30 -7.92 -10.40 11.71
CA VAL A 30 -7.87 -9.77 13.04
C VAL A 30 -6.43 -9.43 13.46
N SER A 31 -5.45 -10.28 13.15
CA SER A 31 -4.08 -10.07 13.62
C SER A 31 -3.34 -9.02 12.80
N SER A 32 -3.56 -8.96 11.50
CA SER A 32 -2.66 -8.20 10.60
C SER A 32 -2.83 -6.70 10.75
N THR A 33 -4.08 -6.24 10.88
CA THR A 33 -4.40 -4.82 11.12
C THR A 33 -3.88 -4.39 12.48
N ILE A 34 -4.21 -5.12 13.56
CA ILE A 34 -3.74 -4.80 14.93
C ILE A 34 -2.21 -4.83 15.03
N THR A 35 -1.55 -5.85 14.46
CA THR A 35 -0.09 -5.94 14.42
C THR A 35 0.52 -4.78 13.64
N LEU A 36 -0.10 -4.34 12.54
CA LEU A 36 0.38 -3.19 11.76
C LEU A 36 0.27 -1.88 12.56
N LEU A 37 -0.86 -1.65 13.24
CA LEU A 37 -1.04 -0.47 14.09
C LEU A 37 -0.04 -0.43 15.24
N ASN A 38 0.19 -1.57 15.88
CA ASN A 38 1.23 -1.71 16.90
C ASN A 38 2.64 -1.45 16.32
N ARG A 39 2.95 -1.98 15.13
CA ARG A 39 4.25 -1.78 14.46
C ARG A 39 4.52 -0.30 14.15
N PHE A 40 3.49 0.45 13.75
CA PHE A 40 3.60 1.88 13.50
C PHE A 40 3.40 2.75 14.76
N ASN A 41 3.32 2.13 15.94
CA ASN A 41 3.18 2.79 17.23
C ASN A 41 1.96 3.73 17.29
N VAL A 42 0.89 3.36 16.57
CA VAL A 42 -0.38 4.08 16.52
C VAL A 42 -1.16 3.75 17.79
N LYS A 43 -1.27 4.73 18.69
CA LYS A 43 -1.96 4.58 19.98
C LYS A 43 -3.47 4.81 19.88
N GLU A 44 -3.90 5.56 18.86
CA GLU A 44 -5.29 5.98 18.67
C GLU A 44 -5.79 5.55 17.29
N ILE A 45 -6.51 4.43 17.26
CA ILE A 45 -7.10 3.89 16.02
C ILE A 45 -8.11 4.89 15.43
N GLY A 46 -8.76 5.70 16.27
CA GLY A 46 -9.73 6.71 15.85
C GLY A 46 -9.13 7.86 15.04
N ALA A 47 -7.80 8.03 15.04
CA ALA A 47 -7.10 9.03 14.24
C ALA A 47 -6.70 8.53 12.83
N LEU A 48 -7.01 7.27 12.51
CA LEU A 48 -6.69 6.68 11.20
C LEU A 48 -7.78 7.01 10.18
N GLU A 49 -7.35 7.34 8.97
CA GLU A 49 -8.23 7.53 7.81
C GLU A 49 -8.11 6.33 6.88
N GLU A 50 -9.25 5.77 6.49
CA GLU A 50 -9.33 4.78 5.42
C GLU A 50 -9.56 5.49 4.09
N LYS A 51 -8.72 5.20 3.10
CA LYS A 51 -8.83 5.74 1.75
C LYS A 51 -8.83 4.61 0.73
N VAL A 52 -9.88 4.56 -0.07
CA VAL A 52 -9.94 3.69 -1.25
C VAL A 52 -9.21 4.37 -2.39
N VAL A 53 -8.33 3.62 -3.07
CA VAL A 53 -7.58 4.09 -4.23
C VAL A 53 -7.87 3.18 -5.41
N ASP A 54 -8.10 3.79 -6.58
CA ASP A 54 -8.27 3.06 -7.83
C ASP A 54 -6.90 2.77 -8.44
N LEU A 55 -6.68 1.53 -8.85
CA LEU A 55 -5.44 1.06 -9.47
C LEU A 55 -5.66 0.80 -10.96
N GLY A 56 -5.32 1.79 -11.79
CA GLY A 56 -5.30 1.68 -13.25
C GLY A 56 -3.91 1.43 -13.83
N MET A 57 -3.83 1.46 -15.16
CA MET A 57 -2.56 1.34 -15.89
C MET A 57 -1.59 2.47 -15.51
N ASP A 58 -2.08 3.70 -15.43
CA ASP A 58 -1.27 4.88 -15.12
C ASP A 58 -0.69 4.81 -13.71
N GLU A 59 -1.48 4.37 -12.73
CA GLU A 59 -1.05 4.14 -11.35
C GLU A 59 -0.04 3.00 -11.28
N GLY A 60 -0.22 1.94 -12.08
CA GLY A 60 0.73 0.85 -12.21
C GLY A 60 2.12 1.32 -12.69
N VAL A 61 2.16 2.19 -13.70
CA VAL A 61 3.42 2.77 -14.20
C VAL A 61 4.05 3.69 -13.15
N LYS A 62 3.26 4.49 -12.43
CA LYS A 62 3.76 5.33 -11.32
C LYS A 62 4.35 4.48 -10.19
N LEU A 63 3.67 3.40 -9.80
CA LEU A 63 4.13 2.44 -8.80
C LEU A 63 5.45 1.78 -9.19
N LEU A 64 5.56 1.30 -10.43
CA LEU A 64 6.81 0.70 -10.93
C LEU A 64 7.96 1.72 -10.93
N LYS A 65 7.70 2.95 -11.35
CA LYS A 65 8.72 4.00 -11.31
C LYS A 65 9.16 4.29 -9.87
N ALA A 66 8.20 4.42 -8.95
CA ALA A 66 8.48 4.70 -7.54
C ALA A 66 9.21 3.54 -6.85
N SER A 67 8.90 2.28 -7.18
CA SER A 67 9.58 1.11 -6.60
C SER A 67 11.07 1.02 -6.93
N MET A 68 11.52 1.67 -8.01
CA MET A 68 12.93 1.75 -8.38
C MET A 68 13.67 2.89 -7.66
N GLN A 69 12.95 3.83 -7.08
CA GLN A 69 13.49 5.11 -6.60
C GLN A 69 13.28 5.33 -5.10
N SER A 70 12.34 4.63 -4.48
CA SER A 70 11.89 4.88 -3.12
C SER A 70 11.64 3.60 -2.34
N LYS A 71 11.69 3.73 -1.00
CA LYS A 71 11.26 2.70 -0.05
C LYS A 71 9.84 2.95 0.46
N THR A 72 9.26 4.12 0.19
CA THR A 72 7.92 4.54 0.62
C THR A 72 7.00 4.69 -0.58
N VAL A 73 6.87 3.59 -1.32
CA VAL A 73 6.35 3.56 -2.69
C VAL A 73 4.86 3.92 -2.74
N LEU A 74 4.04 3.34 -1.86
CA LEU A 74 2.60 3.63 -1.84
C LEU A 74 2.35 5.07 -1.41
N THR A 75 3.10 5.55 -0.42
CA THR A 75 3.07 6.93 0.06
C THR A 75 3.38 7.92 -1.06
N ASP A 76 4.46 7.69 -1.81
CA ASP A 76 4.89 8.59 -2.89
C ASP A 76 3.90 8.68 -4.06
N VAL A 77 3.11 7.61 -4.27
CA VAL A 77 2.17 7.53 -5.38
C VAL A 77 0.77 8.02 -5.00
N PHE A 78 0.28 7.70 -3.80
CA PHE A 78 -1.12 7.89 -3.42
C PHE A 78 -1.39 8.99 -2.40
N LEU A 79 -0.36 9.45 -1.68
CA LEU A 79 -0.49 10.56 -0.75
C LEU A 79 -0.02 11.88 -1.39
N PRO A 80 -0.66 13.01 -1.03
CA PRO A 80 -0.15 14.32 -1.42
C PRO A 80 1.25 14.50 -0.86
N LYS A 81 2.18 14.95 -1.71
CA LYS A 81 3.47 15.43 -1.20
C LYS A 81 3.18 16.67 -0.37
N MET A 82 3.58 16.66 0.90
CA MET A 82 3.61 17.87 1.70
C MET A 82 4.60 18.83 1.04
N GLY A 83 4.09 19.72 0.18
CA GLY A 83 4.85 20.85 -0.31
C GLY A 83 5.26 21.68 0.89
N VAL A 84 6.56 21.90 1.05
CA VAL A 84 7.05 23.03 1.84
C VAL A 84 6.30 24.26 1.34
N GLY A 85 5.54 24.89 2.24
CA GLY A 85 4.46 25.81 1.88
C GLY A 85 4.87 26.89 0.90
N THR A 86 4.07 27.08 -0.14
CA THR A 86 3.91 28.39 -0.75
C THR A 86 2.55 28.92 -0.32
N TYR A 87 2.53 29.62 0.81
CA TYR A 87 1.53 30.66 0.99
C TYR A 87 1.78 31.68 -0.12
N CYS A 88 0.88 31.75 -1.09
CA CYS A 88 0.70 32.97 -1.87
C CYS A 88 -0.71 33.42 -1.52
N SER A 89 -0.78 34.39 -0.62
CA SER A 89 -1.94 35.27 -0.49
C SER A 89 -2.09 36.06 -1.78
N GLU A 90 -3.26 36.00 -2.39
CA GLU A 90 -3.83 37.13 -3.13
C GLU A 90 -4.92 37.76 -2.26
#